data_AF-A0A7S0NNU7-F1
#
_entry.id   AF-A0A7S0NNU7-F1
#
_cell.length_a   1.000
_cell.length_b   1.000
_cell.length_c   1.000
_cell.angle_alpha   90.00
_cell.angle_beta   90.00
_cell.angle_gamma   90.00
#
_symmetry.space_group_name_H-M   'P 1'
#
loop_
_entity.id
_entity.type
_entity.pdbx_description
1 polymer ?
#
loop_
_entity_poly.entity_id
_entity_poly.type
_entity_poly.pdbx_seq_one_letter_code
_entity_poly.pdbx_strand_id
1 'polypeptide(L)'
;AAAAAALAALAAAALAAAALDQILAYTPQVPHWAWHGSAYGMGDFGNNGYYRPNERVLQHYRSGLNAIPTTEAFLRSPTDTYLLRLAAGSIAGTLANIDESGANSMGFHSEPTNLFYDPASGDGGLGLYGHTHTTASF
;
A
#
# COMPACT_ATOMS: atom_id res chain seq x y z
N ALA A 1 36.75 11.52 -7.58
CA ALA A 1 35.39 12.09 -7.64
C ALA A 1 34.40 11.16 -8.36
N ALA A 2 34.59 10.85 -9.65
CA ALA A 2 33.65 10.00 -10.42
C ALA A 2 33.45 8.58 -9.86
N ALA A 3 34.52 7.90 -9.43
CA ALA A 3 34.42 6.55 -8.85
C ALA A 3 33.62 6.52 -7.53
N ALA A 4 33.76 7.55 -6.69
CA ALA A 4 33.00 7.66 -5.44
C ALA A 4 31.51 7.89 -5.70
N ALA A 5 31.18 8.73 -6.71
CA ALA A 5 29.79 8.94 -7.14
C ALA A 5 29.16 7.67 -7.70
N ALA A 6 29.91 6.90 -8.51
CA ALA A 6 29.44 5.63 -9.04
C ALA A 6 29.17 4.60 -7.92
N LEU A 7 30.05 4.51 -6.92
CA LEU A 7 29.85 3.63 -5.77
C LEU A 7 28.62 4.04 -4.95
N ALA A 8 28.42 5.33 -4.71
CA ALA A 8 27.25 5.84 -4.00
C ALA A 8 25.94 5.52 -4.75
N ALA A 9 25.92 5.69 -6.08
CA ALA A 9 24.77 5.33 -6.91
C ALA A 9 24.47 3.83 -6.85
N LEU A 10 25.49 2.97 -6.87
CA LEU A 10 25.32 1.53 -6.74
C LEU A 10 24.74 1.13 -5.38
N ALA A 11 25.24 1.74 -4.30
CA ALA A 11 24.72 1.51 -2.95
C ALA A 11 23.26 1.96 -2.81
N ALA A 12 22.90 3.11 -3.38
CA ALA A 12 21.52 3.60 -3.40
C ALA A 12 20.59 2.66 -4.18
N ALA A 13 21.03 2.16 -5.34
CA ALA A 13 20.27 1.19 -6.12
C ALA A 13 20.05 -0.13 -5.36
N ALA A 14 21.08 -0.63 -4.66
CA ALA A 14 20.97 -1.82 -3.83
C ALA A 14 19.98 -1.63 -2.67
N LEU A 15 20.00 -0.45 -2.02
CA LEU A 15 19.05 -0.13 -0.96
C LEU A 15 17.61 -0.02 -1.49
N ALA A 16 17.41 0.59 -2.67
CA ALA A 16 16.09 0.68 -3.30
C ALA A 16 15.54 -0.71 -3.67
N ALA A 17 16.38 -1.60 -4.18
CA ALA A 17 15.99 -2.99 -4.46
C ALA A 17 15.59 -3.73 -3.16
N ALA A 18 16.39 -3.61 -2.09
CA ALA A 18 16.07 -4.22 -0.81
C ALA A 18 14.75 -3.68 -0.22
N ALA A 19 14.50 -2.37 -0.33
CA ALA A 19 13.24 -1.77 0.12
C ALA A 19 12.04 -2.30 -0.67
N LEU A 20 12.18 -2.43 -2.00
CA LEU A 20 11.14 -3.02 -2.84
C LEU A 20 10.87 -4.47 -2.45
N ASP A 21 11.91 -5.29 -2.28
CA ASP A 21 11.76 -6.70 -1.87
C ASP A 21 10.98 -6.85 -0.55
N GLN A 22 11.24 -5.97 0.42
CA GLN A 22 10.46 -5.95 1.66
C GLN A 22 8.98 -5.68 1.37
N ILE A 23 8.67 -4.64 0.59
CA ILE A 23 7.29 -4.30 0.22
C ILE A 23 6.59 -5.49 -0.45
N LEU A 24 7.27 -6.17 -1.39
CA LEU A 24 6.73 -7.33 -2.09
C LEU A 24 6.48 -8.51 -1.14
N ALA A 25 7.31 -8.69 -0.10
CA ALA A 25 7.18 -9.80 0.83
C ALA A 25 5.87 -9.80 1.63
N TYR A 26 5.28 -8.62 1.89
CA TYR A 26 4.05 -8.49 2.68
C TYR A 26 2.88 -7.89 1.92
N THR A 27 3.01 -7.60 0.62
CA THR A 27 1.91 -7.09 -0.22
C THR A 27 1.38 -8.21 -1.12
N PRO A 28 0.19 -8.76 -0.85
CA PRO A 28 -0.32 -9.90 -1.57
C PRO A 28 -0.95 -9.53 -2.92
N GLN A 29 -0.74 -10.38 -3.93
CA GLN A 29 -1.40 -10.29 -5.23
C GLN A 29 -2.54 -11.32 -5.32
N VAL A 30 -3.65 -11.06 -4.63
CA VAL A 30 -4.82 -11.96 -4.58
C VAL A 30 -5.97 -11.34 -5.36
N PRO A 31 -6.70 -12.05 -6.24
CA PRO A 31 -7.81 -11.48 -7.02
C PRO A 31 -9.07 -11.29 -6.16
N HIS A 32 -8.98 -10.44 -5.15
CA HIS A 32 -10.06 -10.08 -4.24
C HIS A 32 -9.92 -8.62 -3.84
N TRP A 33 -11.01 -7.85 -3.86
CA TRP A 33 -10.99 -6.41 -3.61
C TRP A 33 -10.27 -6.02 -2.31
N ALA A 34 -10.47 -6.79 -1.23
CA ALA A 34 -9.88 -6.50 0.08
C ALA A 34 -8.42 -6.97 0.24
N TRP A 35 -7.94 -7.88 -0.62
CA TRP A 35 -6.62 -8.50 -0.47
C TRP A 35 -5.63 -8.06 -1.56
N HIS A 36 -6.09 -7.75 -2.77
CA HIS A 36 -5.21 -7.33 -3.86
C HIS A 36 -4.48 -6.02 -3.49
N GLY A 37 -3.15 -6.06 -3.44
CA GLY A 37 -2.35 -4.89 -3.05
C GLY A 37 -2.49 -4.47 -1.59
N SER A 38 -3.27 -5.19 -0.78
CA SER A 38 -3.48 -4.85 0.63
C SER A 38 -2.27 -5.30 1.46
N ALA A 39 -1.36 -4.37 1.71
CA ALA A 39 -0.17 -4.64 2.52
C ALA A 39 -0.55 -5.23 3.89
N TYR A 40 0.06 -6.36 4.25
CA TYR A 40 -0.16 -6.99 5.54
C TYR A 40 0.29 -6.08 6.67
N GLY A 41 -0.55 -5.97 7.69
CA GLY A 41 -0.14 -5.53 9.01
C GLY A 41 -1.30 -5.66 10.00
N MET A 42 -0.92 -5.76 11.28
CA MET A 42 -1.82 -5.94 12.40
C MET A 42 -1.57 -4.85 13.45
N GLY A 43 -2.58 -4.56 14.25
CA GLY A 43 -2.45 -3.71 15.43
C GLY A 43 -2.72 -2.22 15.20
N ASP A 44 -2.80 -1.72 13.96
CA ASP A 44 -3.02 -0.28 13.71
C ASP A 44 -4.39 0.21 14.18
N PHE A 45 -5.40 -0.66 14.23
CA PHE A 45 -6.67 -0.33 14.87
C PHE A 45 -6.48 0.11 16.32
N GLY A 46 -5.48 -0.42 17.04
CA GLY A 46 -5.15 0.00 18.40
C GLY A 46 -4.70 1.46 18.50
N ASN A 47 -4.04 1.97 17.46
CA ASN A 47 -3.48 3.32 17.42
C ASN A 47 -4.46 4.33 16.80
N ASN A 48 -5.08 3.96 15.69
CA ASN A 48 -5.76 4.89 14.79
C ASN A 48 -7.27 4.60 14.66
N GLY A 49 -7.74 3.46 15.19
CA GLY A 49 -9.12 2.98 15.03
C GLY A 49 -10.07 3.44 16.11
N TYR A 50 -11.35 3.49 15.72
CA TYR A 50 -12.46 3.62 16.65
C TYR A 50 -12.69 2.29 17.38
N TYR A 51 -12.76 1.19 16.62
CA TYR A 51 -12.76 -0.17 17.17
C TYR A 51 -11.32 -0.67 17.20
N ARG A 52 -10.89 -1.23 18.34
CA ARG A 52 -9.45 -1.47 18.62
C ARG A 52 -9.03 -2.93 18.82
N PRO A 53 -9.42 -3.88 17.94
CA PRO A 53 -8.95 -5.25 17.99
C PRO A 53 -7.51 -5.36 17.49
N ASN A 54 -6.82 -6.43 17.89
CA ASN A 54 -5.54 -6.80 17.28
C ASN A 54 -5.77 -7.79 16.14
N GLU A 55 -6.19 -7.28 15.00
CA GLU A 55 -6.46 -8.05 13.77
C GLU A 55 -5.75 -7.40 12.57
N ARG A 56 -5.84 -8.07 11.41
CA ARG A 56 -5.34 -7.50 10.15
C ARG A 56 -6.25 -6.37 9.68
N VAL A 57 -5.63 -5.31 9.15
CA VAL A 57 -6.35 -4.20 8.51
C VAL A 57 -6.32 -4.38 6.99
N LEU A 58 -7.48 -4.49 6.35
CA LEU A 58 -7.57 -4.59 4.88
C LEU A 58 -7.61 -3.19 4.27
N GLN A 59 -6.93 -3.05 3.13
CA GLN A 59 -6.76 -1.80 2.39
C GLN A 59 -6.27 -0.61 3.23
N HIS A 60 -5.43 -0.89 4.23
CA HIS A 60 -4.86 0.14 5.10
C HIS A 60 -3.87 1.08 4.38
N TYR A 61 -3.50 2.21 4.99
CA TYR A 61 -2.69 3.26 4.39
C TYR A 61 -1.37 2.77 3.77
N ARG A 62 -0.75 1.74 4.38
CA ARG A 62 0.47 1.11 3.88
C ARG A 62 0.34 0.61 2.45
N SER A 63 -0.85 0.13 2.07
CA SER A 63 -1.17 -0.33 0.72
C SER A 63 -0.98 0.81 -0.28
N GLY A 64 -1.64 1.94 -0.04
CA GLY A 64 -1.51 3.14 -0.88
C GLY A 64 -0.08 3.67 -0.94
N LEU A 65 0.63 3.76 0.19
CA LEU A 65 2.02 4.22 0.22
C LEU A 65 2.97 3.28 -0.52
N ASN A 66 2.80 1.97 -0.34
CA ASN A 66 3.60 0.95 -1.03
C ASN A 66 3.38 0.95 -2.54
N ALA A 67 2.24 1.47 -3.02
CA ALA A 67 1.99 1.63 -4.45
C ALA A 67 3.04 2.53 -5.13
N ILE A 68 3.60 3.51 -4.42
CA ILE A 68 4.57 4.46 -4.96
C ILE A 68 5.83 3.73 -5.46
N PRO A 69 6.63 3.05 -4.61
CA PRO A 69 7.83 2.37 -5.06
C PRO A 69 7.56 1.21 -6.02
N THR A 70 6.42 0.51 -5.91
CA THR A 70 6.07 -0.55 -6.87
C THR A 70 5.75 0.02 -8.25
N THR A 71 5.04 1.16 -8.32
CA THR A 71 4.72 1.86 -9.57
C THR A 71 5.99 2.40 -10.19
N GLU A 72 6.83 3.10 -9.42
CA GLU A 72 8.10 3.60 -9.93
C GLU A 72 9.03 2.49 -10.43
N ALA A 73 9.07 1.35 -9.74
CA ALA A 73 9.86 0.20 -10.16
C ALA A 73 9.37 -0.36 -11.51
N PHE A 74 8.05 -0.47 -11.69
CA PHE A 74 7.46 -0.82 -12.99
C PHE A 74 7.81 0.22 -14.06
N LEU A 75 7.68 1.51 -13.78
CA LEU A 75 7.98 2.56 -14.77
C LEU A 75 9.46 2.58 -15.19
N ARG A 76 10.39 2.23 -14.29
CA ARG A 76 11.82 2.10 -14.62
C ARG A 76 12.11 0.89 -15.51
N SER A 77 11.32 -0.17 -15.40
CA SER A 77 11.44 -1.40 -16.21
C SER A 77 10.06 -1.94 -16.55
N PRO A 78 9.39 -1.43 -17.61
CA PRO A 78 7.97 -1.68 -17.89
C PRO A 78 7.71 -3.04 -18.54
N THR A 79 8.44 -4.06 -18.09
CA THR A 79 8.31 -5.45 -18.54
C THR A 79 7.82 -6.36 -17.42
N ASP A 80 7.92 -5.91 -16.16
CA ASP A 80 7.45 -6.67 -15.01
C ASP A 80 5.94 -6.44 -14.77
N THR A 81 5.13 -7.27 -15.41
CA THR A 81 3.66 -7.21 -15.25
C THR A 81 3.18 -7.62 -13.86
N TYR A 82 4.02 -8.25 -13.03
CA TYR A 82 3.67 -8.55 -11.64
C TYR A 82 3.60 -7.24 -10.84
N LEU A 83 4.60 -6.36 -11.00
CA LEU A 83 4.60 -5.04 -10.35
C LEU A 83 3.42 -4.19 -10.81
N LEU A 84 3.10 -4.19 -12.10
CA LEU A 84 1.94 -3.45 -12.63
C LEU A 84 0.63 -3.89 -11.96
N ARG A 85 0.38 -5.20 -11.90
CA ARG A 85 -0.85 -5.75 -11.29
C ARG A 85 -0.90 -5.45 -9.80
N LEU A 86 0.21 -5.65 -9.09
CA LEU A 86 0.30 -5.37 -7.66
C LEU A 86 0.01 -3.89 -7.37
N ALA A 87 0.66 -2.99 -8.12
CA ALA A 87 0.46 -1.55 -8.01
C ALA A 87 -1.00 -1.16 -8.28
N ALA A 88 -1.60 -1.66 -9.36
CA ALA A 88 -3.00 -1.40 -9.68
C ALA A 88 -3.95 -1.78 -8.53
N GLY A 89 -3.70 -2.92 -7.86
CA GLY A 89 -4.43 -3.34 -6.66
C GLY A 89 -4.28 -2.37 -5.50
N SER A 90 -3.05 -1.97 -5.17
CA SER A 90 -2.77 -1.05 -4.06
C SER A 90 -3.38 0.34 -4.29
N ILE A 91 -3.32 0.83 -5.53
CA ILE A 91 -3.89 2.12 -5.94
C ILE A 91 -5.42 2.08 -5.82
N ALA A 92 -6.06 1.10 -6.46
CA ALA A 92 -7.52 1.02 -6.50
C ALA A 92 -8.11 0.62 -5.14
N GLY A 93 -7.45 -0.27 -4.42
CA GLY A 93 -7.91 -0.79 -3.13
C GLY A 93 -8.05 0.29 -2.06
N THR A 94 -7.22 1.34 -2.11
CA THR A 94 -7.33 2.51 -1.22
C THR A 94 -8.70 3.20 -1.33
N LEU A 95 -9.30 3.23 -2.53
CA LEU A 95 -10.61 3.86 -2.73
C LEU A 95 -11.76 3.08 -2.07
N ALA A 96 -11.56 1.80 -1.75
CA ALA A 96 -12.57 1.00 -1.07
C ALA A 96 -12.91 1.55 0.34
N ASN A 97 -11.99 2.30 0.96
CA ASN A 97 -12.20 2.91 2.27
C ASN A 97 -13.08 4.17 2.25
N ILE A 98 -13.45 4.67 1.07
CA ILE A 98 -14.26 5.88 0.93
C ILE A 98 -15.70 5.46 0.65
N ASP A 99 -16.62 5.88 1.52
CA ASP A 99 -18.05 5.59 1.34
C ASP A 99 -18.74 6.54 0.35
N GLU A 100 -20.02 6.30 0.09
CA GLU A 100 -20.83 7.08 -0.84
C GLU A 100 -21.02 8.55 -0.43
N SER A 101 -20.81 8.88 0.85
CA SER A 101 -20.84 10.27 1.36
C SER A 101 -19.50 10.99 1.19
N GLY A 102 -18.45 10.25 0.82
CA GLY A 102 -17.07 10.73 0.77
C GLY A 102 -16.34 10.64 2.11
N ALA A 103 -16.93 10.00 3.13
CA ALA A 103 -16.26 9.77 4.40
C ALA A 103 -15.23 8.64 4.21
N ASN A 104 -14.06 8.81 4.83
CA ASN A 104 -12.96 7.86 4.70
C ASN A 104 -12.79 7.03 5.97
N SER A 105 -12.44 5.76 5.80
CA SER A 105 -12.01 4.84 6.85
C SER A 105 -10.49 4.66 6.85
N MET A 106 -9.91 4.31 7.99
CA MET A 106 -8.52 3.86 8.07
C MET A 106 -8.32 2.47 7.45
N GLY A 107 -9.39 1.68 7.29
CA GLY A 107 -9.34 0.34 6.70
C GLY A 107 -10.52 -0.53 7.08
N PHE A 108 -10.62 -1.68 6.41
CA PHE A 108 -11.68 -2.67 6.64
C PHE A 108 -11.22 -3.74 7.65
N HIS A 109 -12.08 -4.02 8.62
CA HIS A 109 -11.86 -5.05 9.63
C HIS A 109 -11.89 -6.45 8.99
N SER A 110 -10.88 -7.28 9.28
CA SER A 110 -10.71 -8.58 8.61
C SER A 110 -11.23 -9.77 9.39
N GLU A 111 -11.47 -9.60 10.69
CA GLU A 111 -11.97 -10.68 11.53
C GLU A 111 -13.37 -11.08 11.06
N PRO A 112 -13.70 -12.38 10.91
CA PRO A 112 -15.01 -12.80 10.41
C PRO A 112 -16.20 -12.29 11.23
N THR A 113 -15.99 -11.95 12.50
CA THR A 113 -17.01 -11.35 13.37
C THR A 113 -17.14 -9.84 13.21
N ASN A 114 -16.17 -9.18 12.58
CA ASN A 114 -16.08 -7.74 12.40
C ASN A 114 -15.83 -7.43 10.91
N LEU A 115 -16.83 -7.58 10.04
CA LEU A 115 -16.67 -7.31 8.60
C LEU A 115 -17.29 -5.95 8.24
N PHE A 116 -16.64 -4.88 8.67
CA PHE A 116 -17.06 -3.50 8.40
C PHE A 116 -15.86 -2.55 8.28
N TYR A 117 -16.06 -1.38 7.67
CA TYR A 117 -15.05 -0.32 7.64
C TYR A 117 -14.99 0.38 9.01
N ASP A 118 -13.78 0.56 9.56
CA ASP A 118 -13.66 1.27 10.85
C ASP A 118 -14.22 2.70 10.72
N PRO A 119 -15.08 3.16 11.66
CA PRO A 119 -15.67 4.49 11.60
C PRO A 119 -14.67 5.66 11.68
N ALA A 120 -13.46 5.41 12.19
CA ALA A 120 -12.40 6.41 12.20
C ALA A 120 -11.70 6.46 10.84
N SER A 121 -11.48 7.68 10.35
CA SER A 121 -10.60 7.92 9.21
C SER A 121 -9.13 7.62 9.55
N GLY A 122 -8.74 7.79 10.82
CA GLY A 122 -7.41 7.50 11.33
C GLY A 122 -6.30 8.09 10.47
N ASP A 123 -5.41 7.21 10.01
CA ASP A 123 -4.30 7.50 9.09
C ASP A 123 -4.64 7.23 7.61
N GLY A 124 -5.92 6.99 7.28
CA GLY A 124 -6.36 6.66 5.93
C GLY A 124 -6.03 7.73 4.88
N GLY A 125 -5.85 8.99 5.30
CA GLY A 125 -5.37 10.07 4.41
C GLY A 125 -3.98 9.81 3.80
N LEU A 126 -3.10 9.08 4.50
CA LEU A 126 -1.80 8.67 3.96
C LEU A 126 -1.96 7.65 2.82
N GLY A 127 -2.94 6.75 2.93
CA GLY A 127 -3.30 5.83 1.86
C GLY A 127 -3.79 6.58 0.64
N LEU A 128 -4.72 7.53 0.85
CA LEU A 128 -5.24 8.38 -0.22
C LEU A 128 -4.14 9.23 -0.89
N TYR A 129 -3.14 9.70 -0.14
CA TYR A 129 -1.96 10.32 -0.73
C TYR A 129 -1.24 9.36 -1.68
N GLY A 130 -0.98 8.12 -1.26
CA GLY A 130 -0.37 7.11 -2.11
C GLY A 130 -1.16 6.85 -3.40
N HIS A 131 -2.49 6.76 -3.31
CA HIS A 131 -3.38 6.69 -4.46
C HIS A 131 -3.23 7.91 -5.38
N THR A 132 -3.39 9.12 -4.86
CA THR A 132 -3.37 10.36 -5.66
C THR A 132 -1.98 10.65 -6.25
N HIS A 133 -0.91 10.19 -5.61
CA HIS A 133 0.46 10.34 -6.11
C HIS A 133 0.77 9.41 -7.29
N THR A 134 0.11 8.25 -7.36
CA THR A 134 0.40 7.20 -8.34
C THR A 134 -0.69 7.02 -9.38
N THR A 135 -1.88 7.58 -9.15
CA THR A 135 -2.97 7.55 -10.13
C THR A 135 -2.52 8.20 -11.45
N ALA A 136 -3.00 7.66 -12.57
CA ALA A 136 -2.63 8.06 -13.93
C ALA A 136 -1.13 7.91 -14.29
N SER A 137 -0.37 7.08 -13.56
CA SER A 137 1.04 6.81 -13.88
C SER A 137 1.25 5.85 -15.07
N PHE A 138 0.24 5.07 -15.46
CA PHE A 138 0.30 4.08 -16.54
C PHE A 138 -1.06 3.90 -17.23
#